data_AF-I7G5J2-F1
#
_entry.id   AF-I7G5J2-F1
#
_cell.length_a   1.000
_cell.length_b   1.000
_cell.length_c   1.000
_cell.angle_alpha   90.00
_cell.angle_beta   90.00
_cell.angle_gamma   90.00
#
_symmetry.space_group_name_H-M   'P 1'
#
loop_
_entity.id
_entity.type
_entity.pdbx_description
1 polymer ?
#
loop_
_entity_poly.entity_id
_entity_poly.type
_entity_poly.pdbx_seq_one_letter_code
_entity_poly.pdbx_strand_id
1 'polypeptide(L)'
;MIVGGGIVPAPWVAQLIASGAKVKELREPSVAAEIGYRPSAGLAAFVRMRDLTCRFPGCDRPAEFCDIDHTEPFPGGATHASNTKCLCRIHHLVKTFWAGFVDRQLPDGRVVWTMPSGRTHITVPGSRWVFPQWDTTTSALPPPPPRSDSGQRGVMMPRRRLTRAAQRARQINNERARNQAYLSERNKPPPS
;
A
#
# COMPACT_ATOMS: atom_id res chain seq x y z
N MET A 1 4.58 -17.58 -6.46
CA MET A 1 4.29 -17.18 -5.07
C MET A 1 2.81 -16.93 -4.94
N ILE A 2 2.17 -17.40 -3.85
CA ILE A 2 0.77 -17.10 -3.57
C ILE A 2 0.73 -15.82 -2.72
N VAL A 3 -0.08 -14.82 -3.10
CA VAL A 3 -0.31 -13.64 -2.27
C VAL A 3 -0.94 -14.12 -0.95
N GLY A 4 -0.22 -13.98 0.16
CA GLY A 4 -0.67 -14.46 1.47
C GLY A 4 -0.35 -15.93 1.79
N GLY A 5 0.47 -16.58 0.97
CA GLY A 5 0.98 -17.93 1.21
C GLY A 5 2.50 -18.01 1.15
N GLY A 6 3.05 -19.21 1.40
CA GLY A 6 4.47 -19.48 1.27
C GLY A 6 4.97 -19.49 -0.18
N ILE A 7 6.29 -19.62 -0.34
CA ILE A 7 6.90 -19.91 -1.65
C ILE A 7 6.49 -21.33 -2.04
N VAL A 8 5.76 -21.44 -3.15
CA VAL A 8 5.37 -22.72 -3.74
C VAL A 8 6.44 -23.11 -4.76
N PRO A 9 7.03 -24.32 -4.67
CA PRO A 9 7.99 -24.81 -5.66
C PRO A 9 7.42 -24.77 -7.08
N ALA A 10 8.26 -24.49 -8.08
CA ALA A 10 7.84 -24.38 -9.48
C ALA A 10 7.06 -25.61 -10.01
N PRO A 11 7.43 -26.86 -9.68
CA PRO A 11 6.67 -28.04 -10.11
C PRO A 11 5.24 -28.05 -9.58
N TRP A 12 5.03 -27.58 -8.35
CA TRP A 12 3.69 -27.50 -7.76
C TRP A 12 2.88 -26.36 -8.37
N VAL A 13 3.51 -25.23 -8.70
CA VAL A 13 2.84 -24.17 -9.46
C VAL A 13 2.39 -24.70 -10.82
N ALA A 14 3.28 -25.39 -11.55
CA ALA A 14 2.95 -26.00 -12.84
C ALA A 14 1.80 -27.01 -12.72
N GLN A 15 1.82 -27.85 -11.68
CA GLN A 15 0.75 -28.79 -11.42
C GLN A 15 -0.57 -28.08 -11.08
N LEU A 16 -0.56 -27.05 -10.24
CA LEU A 16 -1.76 -26.27 -9.93
C LEU A 16 -2.36 -25.63 -11.18
N ILE A 17 -1.52 -25.07 -12.05
CA ILE A 17 -1.95 -24.50 -13.33
C ILE A 17 -2.55 -25.59 -14.23
N ALA A 18 -1.87 -26.73 -14.36
CA ALA A 18 -2.36 -27.88 -15.15
C ALA A 18 -3.70 -28.41 -14.61
N SER A 19 -3.90 -28.38 -13.29
CA SER A 19 -5.15 -28.74 -12.61
C SER A 19 -6.25 -27.67 -12.69
N GLY A 20 -6.05 -26.60 -13.47
CA GLY A 20 -7.06 -25.57 -13.73
C GLY A 20 -7.04 -24.37 -12.77
N ALA A 21 -5.96 -24.17 -12.01
CA ALA A 21 -5.84 -22.97 -11.18
C ALA A 21 -5.85 -21.70 -12.04
N LYS A 22 -6.68 -20.72 -11.66
CA LYS A 22 -6.72 -19.41 -12.32
C LYS A 22 -5.45 -18.63 -11.99
N VAL A 23 -4.68 -18.29 -13.02
CA VAL A 23 -3.51 -17.42 -12.88
C VAL A 23 -3.94 -15.98 -13.13
N LYS A 24 -3.51 -15.08 -12.24
CA LYS A 24 -3.62 -13.65 -12.45
C LYS A 24 -2.23 -13.06 -12.46
N GLU A 25 -1.84 -12.52 -13.61
CA GLU A 25 -0.57 -11.83 -13.74
C GLU A 25 -0.56 -10.55 -12.92
N LEU A 26 0.57 -10.32 -12.26
CA LEU A 26 0.82 -9.05 -11.61
C LEU A 26 1.20 -8.04 -12.68
N ARG A 27 0.41 -6.98 -12.81
CA ARG A 27 0.71 -5.88 -13.73
C ARG A 27 1.63 -4.88 -13.07
N GLU A 28 2.56 -4.34 -13.86
CA GLU A 28 3.32 -3.18 -13.46
C GLU A 28 2.37 -1.99 -13.22
N PRO A 29 2.62 -1.21 -12.16
CA PRO A 29 1.81 -0.04 -11.86
C PRO A 29 2.04 1.03 -12.93
N SER A 30 1.01 1.82 -13.20
CA SER A 30 1.12 2.97 -14.10
C SER A 30 2.13 3.99 -13.56
N VAL A 31 2.83 4.66 -14.48
CA VAL A 31 3.66 5.85 -14.20
C VAL A 31 2.81 7.00 -13.63
N ALA A 32 1.54 7.07 -14.05
CA ALA A 32 0.61 8.05 -13.53
C ALA A 32 0.09 7.64 -12.15
N ALA A 33 0.00 8.61 -11.24
CA ALA A 33 -0.63 8.41 -9.95
C ALA A 33 -2.12 8.06 -10.09
N GLU A 34 -2.60 7.21 -9.18
CA GLU A 34 -4.02 6.90 -9.08
C GLU A 34 -4.80 8.04 -8.42
N ILE A 35 -6.06 8.19 -8.83
CA ILE A 35 -6.94 9.23 -8.31
C ILE A 35 -7.42 8.85 -6.92
N GLY A 36 -7.14 9.72 -5.95
CA GLY A 36 -7.64 9.62 -4.58
C GLY A 36 -6.74 8.80 -3.65
N TYR A 37 -7.20 8.65 -2.41
CA TYR A 37 -6.40 8.08 -1.32
C TYR A 37 -6.22 6.56 -1.39
N ARG A 38 -7.24 5.82 -1.86
CA ARG A 38 -7.23 4.36 -1.80
C ARG A 38 -6.56 3.78 -3.04
N PRO A 39 -5.50 2.96 -2.90
CA PRO A 39 -4.94 2.21 -4.01
C PRO A 39 -5.97 1.29 -4.65
N SER A 40 -5.92 1.15 -5.97
CA SER A 40 -6.66 0.15 -6.72
C SER A 40 -6.24 -1.25 -6.31
N ALA A 41 -7.04 -2.25 -6.67
CA ALA A 41 -6.67 -3.65 -6.45
C ALA A 41 -5.35 -4.04 -7.16
N GLY A 42 -5.05 -3.42 -8.30
CA GLY A 42 -3.81 -3.66 -9.06
C GLY A 42 -2.59 -3.11 -8.33
N LEU A 43 -2.60 -1.82 -7.99
CA LEU A 43 -1.52 -1.19 -7.24
C LEU A 43 -1.34 -1.85 -5.86
N ALA A 44 -2.44 -2.21 -5.20
CA ALA A 44 -2.39 -2.88 -3.92
C ALA A 44 -1.77 -4.29 -3.99
N ALA A 45 -2.04 -5.04 -5.07
CA ALA A 45 -1.39 -6.32 -5.32
C ALA A 45 0.10 -6.14 -5.60
N PHE A 46 0.46 -5.15 -6.41
CA PHE A 46 1.86 -4.84 -6.72
C PHE A 46 2.66 -4.49 -5.47
N VAL A 47 2.19 -3.55 -4.65
CA VAL A 47 2.88 -3.13 -3.43
C VAL A 47 3.08 -4.30 -2.48
N ARG A 48 2.06 -5.16 -2.29
CA ARG A 48 2.19 -6.33 -1.42
C ARG A 48 3.17 -7.38 -1.96
N MET A 49 3.17 -7.63 -3.27
CA MET A 49 4.09 -8.58 -3.89
C MET A 49 5.53 -8.05 -3.92
N ARG A 50 5.72 -6.75 -4.11
CA ARG A 50 7.01 -6.08 -4.00
C ARG A 50 7.56 -6.21 -2.56
N ASP A 51 6.73 -5.83 -1.58
CA ASP A 51 7.20 -5.66 -0.21
C ASP A 51 7.32 -6.98 0.55
N LEU A 52 6.41 -7.93 0.32
CA LEU A 52 6.22 -9.23 1.00
C LEU A 52 5.98 -9.18 2.51
N THR A 53 6.62 -8.25 3.20
CA THR A 53 6.54 -8.03 4.65
C THR A 53 6.47 -6.54 4.96
N CYS A 54 6.19 -6.22 6.22
CA CYS A 54 6.26 -4.86 6.76
C CYS A 54 7.62 -4.22 6.46
N ARG A 55 7.60 -2.97 6.01
CA ARG A 55 8.80 -2.24 5.54
C ARG A 55 9.52 -1.44 6.63
N PHE A 56 9.05 -1.53 7.87
CA PHE A 56 9.74 -1.01 9.04
C PHE A 56 10.97 -1.90 9.36
N PRO A 57 12.12 -1.35 9.75
CA PRO A 57 13.34 -2.14 9.99
C PRO A 57 13.14 -3.28 10.99
N GLY A 58 13.54 -4.50 10.58
CA GLY A 58 13.49 -5.70 11.42
C GLY A 58 12.12 -6.36 11.59
N CYS A 59 11.05 -5.82 10.97
CA CYS A 59 9.72 -6.43 11.06
C CYS A 59 9.50 -7.42 9.91
N ASP A 60 9.01 -8.62 10.23
CA ASP A 60 8.72 -9.71 9.29
C ASP A 60 7.23 -9.95 9.07
N ARG A 61 6.36 -9.10 9.64
CA ARG A 61 4.90 -9.24 9.53
C ARG A 61 4.50 -9.34 8.05
N PRO A 62 3.76 -10.38 7.63
CA PRO A 62 3.38 -10.54 6.22
C PRO A 62 2.58 -9.36 5.65
N ALA A 63 2.82 -9.02 4.40
CA ALA A 63 2.22 -7.88 3.70
C ALA A 63 0.68 -7.96 3.58
N GLU A 64 0.11 -9.17 3.64
CA GLU A 64 -1.35 -9.38 3.71
C GLU A 64 -1.98 -8.80 4.97
N PHE A 65 -1.23 -8.75 6.07
CA PHE A 65 -1.65 -8.15 7.34
C PHE A 65 -1.16 -6.70 7.51
N CYS A 66 -0.65 -6.12 6.42
CA CYS A 66 -0.17 -4.76 6.41
C CYS A 66 -1.18 -3.82 5.74
N ASP A 67 -1.21 -2.59 6.26
CA ASP A 67 -1.80 -1.47 5.57
C ASP A 67 -0.86 -1.04 4.44
N ILE A 68 -1.43 -0.46 3.39
CA ILE A 68 -0.64 0.26 2.38
C ILE A 68 -0.57 1.71 2.86
N ASP A 69 0.62 2.10 3.30
CA ASP A 69 0.92 3.38 3.90
C ASP A 69 1.63 4.29 2.90
N HIS A 70 1.21 5.55 2.83
CA HIS A 70 1.87 6.57 2.04
C HIS A 70 3.09 7.14 2.78
N THR A 71 4.24 7.23 2.10
CA THR A 71 5.44 7.88 2.61
C THR A 71 5.19 9.38 2.80
N GLU A 72 4.76 10.06 1.75
CA GLU A 72 4.17 11.40 1.85
C GLU A 72 2.64 11.26 1.92
N PRO A 73 1.99 11.69 3.02
CA PRO A 73 0.55 11.50 3.20
C PRO A 73 -0.28 12.17 2.10
N PHE A 74 -1.29 11.48 1.61
CA PHE A 74 -2.31 12.08 0.74
C PHE A 74 -3.08 13.20 1.49
N PRO A 75 -3.44 14.32 0.84
CA PRO A 75 -3.25 14.62 -0.59
C PRO A 75 -1.90 15.24 -0.94
N GLY A 76 -1.03 15.52 0.03
CA GLY A 76 0.30 16.08 -0.21
C GLY A 76 1.22 15.14 -1.01
N GLY A 77 1.01 13.83 -0.85
CA GLY A 77 1.63 12.80 -1.66
C GLY A 77 0.62 12.01 -2.50
N ALA A 78 1.05 11.62 -3.69
CA ALA A 78 0.24 10.87 -4.64
C ALA A 78 0.04 9.40 -4.23
N THR A 79 -1.08 8.80 -4.63
CA THR A 79 -1.26 7.35 -4.54
C THR A 79 -0.53 6.70 -5.71
N HIS A 80 0.71 6.26 -5.46
CA HIS A 80 1.62 5.71 -6.47
C HIS A 80 2.55 4.69 -5.82
N ALA A 81 3.09 3.75 -6.61
CA ALA A 81 3.96 2.68 -6.11
C ALA A 81 5.22 3.21 -5.40
N SER A 82 5.84 4.28 -5.91
CA SER A 82 7.00 4.94 -5.28
C SER A 82 6.67 5.72 -4.00
N ASN A 83 5.39 5.99 -3.72
CA ASN A 83 4.98 6.68 -2.50
C ASN A 83 4.25 5.75 -1.52
N THR A 84 4.04 4.49 -1.85
CA THR A 84 3.27 3.56 -1.00
C THR A 84 4.06 2.31 -0.65
N LYS A 85 3.88 1.82 0.57
CA LYS A 85 4.60 0.66 1.11
C LYS A 85 3.77 -0.09 2.14
N CYS A 86 4.09 -1.36 2.38
CA CYS A 86 3.45 -2.16 3.42
C CYS A 86 3.98 -1.78 4.81
N LEU A 87 3.08 -1.38 5.71
CA LEU A 87 3.37 -1.31 7.14
C LEU A 87 2.33 -2.10 7.93
N CYS A 88 2.78 -2.89 8.89
CA CYS A 88 1.85 -3.51 9.83
C CYS A 88 1.15 -2.42 10.64
N ARG A 89 -0.02 -2.75 11.21
CA ARG A 89 -0.81 -1.75 11.95
C ARG A 89 0.01 -1.04 13.03
N ILE A 90 0.88 -1.75 13.74
CA ILE A 90 1.73 -1.16 14.79
C ILE A 90 2.69 -0.13 14.20
N HIS A 91 3.45 -0.48 13.15
CA HIS A 91 4.44 0.43 12.57
C HIS A 91 3.83 1.57 11.76
N HIS A 92 2.67 1.35 11.14
CA HIS A 92 1.88 2.44 10.55
C HIS A 92 1.52 3.47 11.63
N LEU A 93 1.01 3.01 12.77
CA LEU A 93 0.69 3.86 13.91
C LEU A 93 1.91 4.57 14.52
N VAL A 94 3.06 3.90 14.61
CA VAL A 94 4.33 4.52 15.03
C VAL A 94 4.71 5.65 14.08
N LYS A 95 4.77 5.38 12.77
CA LYS A 95 5.09 6.41 11.76
C LYS A 95 4.14 7.61 11.81
N THR A 96 2.85 7.36 11.97
CA THR A 96 1.83 8.42 11.92
C THR A 96 1.84 9.29 13.17
N PHE A 97 1.96 8.70 14.36
CA PHE A 97 1.64 9.39 15.61
C PHE A 97 2.85 9.62 16.52
N TRP A 98 3.96 8.92 16.33
CA TRP A 98 5.15 9.12 17.17
C TRP A 98 6.13 10.08 16.51
N ALA A 99 6.60 11.06 17.27
CA ALA A 99 7.58 12.02 16.80
C ALA A 99 8.94 11.36 16.54
N GLY A 100 9.73 11.94 15.63
CA GLY A 100 11.10 11.51 15.33
C GLY A 100 11.25 10.37 14.32
N PHE A 101 10.15 9.72 13.89
CA PHE A 101 10.19 8.77 12.79
C PHE A 101 9.99 9.48 11.45
N VAL A 102 11.00 9.39 10.58
CA VAL A 102 10.97 9.93 9.22
C VAL A 102 11.31 8.83 8.24
N ASP A 103 10.57 8.76 7.15
CA ASP A 103 10.74 7.79 6.10
C ASP A 103 10.82 8.47 4.73
N ARG A 104 11.67 7.94 3.87
CA ARG A 104 11.82 8.36 2.48
C ARG A 104 11.90 7.14 1.59
N GLN A 105 10.99 7.06 0.63
CA GLN A 105 10.90 5.94 -0.30
C GLN A 105 11.55 6.30 -1.63
N LEU A 106 12.31 5.36 -2.17
CA LEU A 106 12.97 5.46 -3.47
C LEU A 106 12.13 4.78 -4.57
N PRO A 107 12.33 5.13 -5.85
CA PRO A 107 11.58 4.54 -6.97
C PRO A 107 11.72 3.02 -7.09
N ASP A 108 12.84 2.46 -6.63
CA ASP A 108 13.13 1.03 -6.60
C ASP A 108 12.50 0.28 -5.41
N GLY A 109 11.73 0.97 -4.55
CA GLY A 109 11.05 0.40 -3.39
C GLY A 109 11.91 0.32 -2.13
N ARG A 110 13.17 0.77 -2.15
CA ARG A 110 13.94 0.98 -0.90
C ARG A 110 13.28 2.05 -0.04
N VAL A 111 13.30 1.85 1.27
CA VAL A 111 12.82 2.84 2.24
C VAL A 111 13.95 3.18 3.20
N VAL A 112 14.30 4.45 3.23
CA VAL A 112 15.26 5.03 4.17
C VAL A 112 14.47 5.52 5.37
N TRP A 113 14.73 4.92 6.53
CA TRP A 113 14.12 5.29 7.81
C TRP A 113 15.13 6.02 8.67
N THR A 114 14.77 7.20 9.14
CA THR A 114 15.46 7.91 10.22
C THR A 114 14.66 7.69 11.50
N MET A 115 15.34 7.12 12.50
CA MET A 115 14.78 6.85 13.83
C MET A 115 14.85 8.10 14.71
N PRO A 116 14.07 8.18 15.82
CA PRO A 116 14.15 9.30 16.75
C PRO A 116 15.55 9.53 17.33
N SER A 117 16.38 8.49 17.40
CA SER A 117 17.79 8.59 17.81
C SER A 117 18.72 9.19 16.75
N GLY A 118 18.21 9.57 15.58
CA GLY A 118 18.99 10.04 14.44
C GLY A 118 19.61 8.92 13.59
N ARG A 119 19.52 7.65 14.04
CA ARG A 119 20.06 6.51 13.28
C ARG A 119 19.25 6.27 12.01
N THR A 120 19.95 5.98 10.93
CA THR A 120 19.34 5.65 9.63
C THR A 120 19.40 4.16 9.34
N HIS A 121 18.29 3.60 8.87
CA HIS A 121 18.16 2.22 8.43
C HIS A 121 17.58 2.17 7.02
N ILE A 122 18.07 1.28 6.17
CA ILE A 122 17.53 1.07 4.83
C ILE A 122 16.87 -0.30 4.80
N THR A 123 15.59 -0.35 4.42
CA THR A 123 14.91 -1.61 4.12
C THR A 123 14.81 -1.80 2.61
N VAL A 124 15.06 -3.02 2.13
CA VAL A 124 14.95 -3.42 0.72
C VAL A 124 13.73 -4.33 0.52
N PRO A 125 12.96 -4.21 -0.57
CA PRO A 125 11.74 -5.01 -0.74
C PRO A 125 12.00 -6.50 -0.59
N GLY A 126 11.06 -7.22 0.05
CA GLY A 126 11.22 -8.66 0.27
C GLY A 126 11.34 -9.43 -1.05
N SER A 127 10.69 -8.95 -2.11
CA SER A 127 10.77 -9.54 -3.44
C SER A 127 12.20 -9.63 -3.97
N ARG A 128 13.10 -8.72 -3.58
CA ARG A 128 14.50 -8.73 -4.04
C ARG A 128 15.24 -10.01 -3.64
N TRP A 129 14.85 -10.64 -2.53
CA TRP A 129 15.46 -11.88 -2.05
C TRP A 129 14.90 -13.12 -2.75
N VAL A 130 13.62 -13.08 -3.11
CA VAL A 130 12.90 -14.22 -3.72
C VAL A 130 12.96 -14.18 -5.25
N PHE A 131 13.04 -12.98 -5.82
CA PHE A 131 13.03 -12.67 -7.24
C PHE A 131 14.13 -11.64 -7.54
N PRO A 132 15.42 -12.02 -7.46
CA PRO A 132 16.53 -11.08 -7.63
C PRO A 132 16.57 -10.42 -9.00
N GLN A 133 15.96 -11.06 -10.01
CA GLN A 133 15.88 -10.58 -11.39
C GLN A 133 14.74 -9.59 -11.63
N TRP A 134 13.80 -9.44 -10.67
CA TRP A 134 12.65 -8.58 -10.85
C TRP A 134 13.02 -7.13 -10.51
N ASP A 135 13.05 -6.28 -11.53
CA ASP A 135 13.17 -4.84 -11.34
C ASP A 135 11.85 -4.26 -10.82
N THR A 136 11.88 -3.76 -9.59
CA THR A 136 10.73 -3.13 -8.92
C THR A 136 10.73 -1.61 -9.05
N THR A 137 11.63 -1.06 -9.88
CA THR A 137 11.71 0.37 -10.16
C THR A 137 10.46 0.83 -10.90
N THR A 138 9.83 1.87 -10.37
CA THR A 138 8.61 2.44 -10.96
C THR A 138 8.89 3.83 -11.50
N SER A 139 8.65 4.89 -10.73
CA SER A 139 8.89 6.25 -11.23
C SER A 139 9.45 7.17 -10.14
N ALA A 140 10.31 8.09 -10.54
CA ALA A 140 10.70 9.20 -9.69
C ALA A 140 9.50 10.12 -9.50
N LEU A 141 9.09 10.32 -8.25
CA LEU A 141 8.07 11.30 -7.91
C LEU A 141 8.76 12.64 -7.62
N PRO A 142 8.07 13.77 -7.87
CA PRO A 142 8.59 15.06 -7.46
C PRO A 142 8.90 15.05 -5.96
N PRO A 143 9.90 15.82 -5.52
CA PRO A 143 10.21 15.90 -4.10
C PRO A 143 8.95 16.30 -3.33
N PRO A 144 8.68 15.65 -2.17
CA PRO A 144 7.52 16.00 -1.39
C PRO A 144 7.62 17.46 -0.94
N PRO A 145 6.48 18.17 -0.80
CA PRO A 145 6.49 19.48 -0.17
C PRO A 145 7.10 19.37 1.24
N PRO A 146 7.70 20.46 1.78
CA PRO A 146 8.24 20.44 3.13
C PRO A 146 7.14 20.02 4.11
N ARG A 147 7.42 18.97 4.90
CA ARG A 147 6.49 18.44 5.89
C ARG A 147 6.15 19.54 6.88
N SER A 148 4.88 19.96 6.94
CA SER A 148 4.40 20.75 8.07
C SER A 148 4.35 19.83 9.28
N ASP A 149 5.18 20.11 10.28
CA ASP A 149 5.03 19.44 11.56
C ASP A 149 3.75 19.98 12.18
N SER A 150 2.67 19.21 12.11
CA SER A 150 1.34 19.66 12.53
C SER A 150 1.26 19.89 14.05
N GLY A 151 2.34 19.70 14.80
CA GLY A 151 2.39 19.80 16.26
C GLY A 151 1.56 18.74 16.99
N GLN A 152 0.90 17.85 16.23
CA GLN A 152 0.01 16.80 16.76
C GLN A 152 0.72 15.45 16.89
N ARG A 153 1.94 15.28 16.35
CA ARG A 153 2.74 14.07 16.58
C ARG A 153 3.18 14.03 18.03
N GLY A 154 2.92 12.91 18.70
CA GLY A 154 3.13 12.74 20.15
C GLY A 154 1.91 13.05 21.01
N VAL A 155 0.89 13.73 20.47
CA VAL A 155 -0.39 13.97 21.16
C VAL A 155 -1.28 12.76 20.92
N MET A 156 -1.29 11.81 21.85
CA MET A 156 -2.15 10.60 21.97
C MET A 156 -2.91 10.09 20.72
N MET A 157 -2.84 8.77 20.50
CA MET A 157 -3.71 8.03 19.56
C MET A 157 -5.16 8.56 19.58
N PRO A 158 -5.69 9.09 18.45
CA PRO A 158 -7.06 9.53 18.39
C PRO A 158 -8.00 8.38 18.74
N ARG A 159 -8.90 8.59 19.69
CA ARG A 159 -9.89 7.56 20.05
C ARG A 159 -10.82 7.32 18.85
N ARG A 160 -10.95 6.05 18.48
CA ARG A 160 -11.80 5.63 17.36
C ARG A 160 -13.26 6.02 17.65
N ARG A 161 -13.86 6.84 16.78
CA ARG A 161 -15.24 7.33 16.94
C ARG A 161 -16.33 6.29 16.61
N LEU A 162 -16.02 5.27 15.79
CA LEU A 162 -16.97 4.23 15.34
C LEU A 162 -16.37 2.83 15.49
N THR A 163 -17.19 1.81 15.74
CA THR A 163 -16.70 0.42 15.75
C THR A 163 -16.23 -0.01 14.34
N ARG A 164 -15.40 -1.06 14.26
CA ARG A 164 -14.94 -1.60 12.95
C ARG A 164 -16.12 -2.03 12.06
N ALA A 165 -17.13 -2.66 12.67
CA ALA A 165 -18.34 -3.09 11.98
C ALA A 165 -19.13 -1.89 11.43
N ALA A 166 -19.33 -0.84 12.24
CA ALA A 166 -20.03 0.38 11.81
C ALA A 166 -19.27 1.11 10.69
N GLN A 167 -17.94 1.19 10.78
CA GLN A 167 -17.11 1.80 9.73
C GLN A 167 -17.18 0.99 8.42
N ARG A 168 -17.18 -0.35 8.50
CA ARG A 168 -17.33 -1.23 7.32
C ARG A 168 -18.71 -1.09 6.68
N ALA A 169 -19.77 -1.12 7.48
CA ALA A 169 -21.15 -0.95 7.01
C ALA A 169 -21.32 0.41 6.31
N ARG A 170 -20.79 1.49 6.89
CA ARG A 170 -20.80 2.82 6.29
C ARG A 170 -20.05 2.85 4.95
N GLN A 171 -18.91 2.18 4.84
CA GLN A 171 -18.18 2.10 3.58
C GLN A 171 -18.98 1.37 2.50
N ILE A 172 -19.54 0.19 2.81
CA ILE A 172 -20.39 -0.57 1.89
C ILE A 172 -21.58 0.27 1.44
N ASN A 173 -22.23 1.00 2.34
CA ASN A 173 -23.37 1.85 2.00
C ASN A 173 -22.96 3.03 1.11
N ASN A 174 -21.81 3.69 1.39
CA ASN A 174 -21.30 4.76 0.54
C ASN A 174 -20.94 4.26 -0.86
N GLU A 175 -20.35 3.06 -0.96
CA GLU A 175 -20.01 2.44 -2.24
C GLU A 175 -21.27 2.06 -3.03
N ARG A 176 -22.26 1.45 -2.36
CA ARG A 176 -23.57 1.16 -2.96
C ARG A 176 -24.26 2.42 -3.49
N ALA A 177 -24.25 3.51 -2.72
CA ALA A 177 -24.85 4.78 -3.13
C ALA A 177 -24.16 5.36 -4.39
N ARG A 178 -22.82 5.33 -4.44
CA ARG A 178 -22.07 5.76 -5.64
C ARG A 178 -22.38 4.90 -6.86
N ASN A 179 -22.42 3.58 -6.69
CA ASN A 179 -22.75 2.66 -7.78
C ASN A 179 -24.19 2.86 -8.26
N GLN A 180 -25.14 3.10 -7.34
CA GLN A 180 -26.53 3.37 -7.70
C GLN A 180 -26.66 4.68 -8.48
N ALA A 181 -25.93 5.74 -8.10
CA ALA A 181 -25.87 6.98 -8.86
C ALA A 181 -25.32 6.75 -10.28
N TYR A 182 -24.19 6.05 -10.41
CA TYR A 182 -23.61 5.69 -11.71
C TYR A 182 -24.58 4.87 -12.60
N LEU A 183 -25.26 3.87 -12.04
CA LEU A 183 -26.25 3.07 -12.78
C LEU A 183 -27.45 3.92 -13.19
N SER A 184 -27.91 4.84 -12.33
CA SER A 184 -29.02 5.73 -12.65
C SER A 184 -28.69 6.68 -13.79
N GLU A 185 -27.46 7.20 -13.85
CA GLU A 185 -26.98 8.03 -14.96
C GLU A 185 -26.84 7.24 -16.26
N ARG A 186 -26.25 6.04 -16.19
CA ARG A 186 -26.11 5.15 -17.35
C ARG A 186 -27.47 4.73 -17.94
N ASN A 187 -28.48 4.57 -17.09
CA ASN A 187 -29.81 4.13 -17.49
C ASN A 187 -30.74 5.28 -17.93
N LYS A 188 -30.23 6.52 -18.04
CA LYS A 188 -31.03 7.64 -18.58
C LYS A 188 -31.35 7.38 -20.06
N PRO A 189 -32.60 7.60 -20.50
CA PRO A 189 -32.94 7.53 -21.92
C PRO A 189 -32.16 8.60 -22.70
N PRO A 190 -31.84 8.35 -23.98
CA PRO A 190 -31.17 9.35 -24.81
C PRO A 190 -32.01 10.63 -24.92
N PRO A 191 -31.36 11.81 -25.03
CA PRO A 191 -32.09 13.06 -25.18
C PRO A 191 -32.92 13.06 -26.46
N SER A 192 -34.15 13.58 -26.36
CA SER A 192 -35.14 13.73 -27.43
C SER A 192 -34.74 14.77 -28.47
#